data_AF-A0A7Y2FJF2-F1
#
_entry.id   AF-A0A7Y2FJF2-F1
#
_cell.length_a   1.000
_cell.length_b   1.000
_cell.length_c   1.000
_cell.angle_alpha   90.00
_cell.angle_beta   90.00
_cell.angle_gamma   90.00
#
_symmetry.space_group_name_H-M   'P 1'
#
loop_
_entity.id
_entity.type
_entity.pdbx_description
1 polymer ?
#
loop_
_entity_poly.entity_id
_entity_poly.type
_entity_poly.pdbx_seq_one_letter_code
_entity_poly.pdbx_strand_id
1 'polypeptide(L)'
;MSPKALYDGGVTLEQLYGNMYEGGLIFYLNTADGTGMVAATEDQSTEAEWGCYGIDIMGIDNVPWNSSVPEGSGVEIGNGAVNTNAILMECTEDGIAAKLCRDLGVEWFLPSINELNLMYTNLHAKESGGFAADFYWSSTENFGDSAWDKYFGGGGQGNGLSKDDDYHVRAARAF
;
A
#
# COMPACT_ATOMS: atom_id res chain seq x y z
N MET A 1 -17.36 -16.35 7.87
CA MET A 1 -17.10 -15.83 9.23
C MET A 1 -16.13 -14.68 9.07
N SER A 2 -16.38 -13.51 9.66
CA SER A 2 -15.50 -12.35 9.48
C SER A 2 -14.22 -12.48 10.31
N PRO A 3 -13.12 -11.79 9.94
CA PRO A 3 -11.89 -11.74 10.72
C PRO A 3 -12.13 -11.28 12.16
N LYS A 4 -13.02 -10.29 12.37
CA LYS A 4 -13.45 -9.85 13.70
C LYS A 4 -14.09 -10.98 14.52
N ALA A 5 -14.99 -11.76 13.93
CA ALA A 5 -15.64 -12.86 14.65
C ALA A 5 -14.64 -13.96 15.08
N LEU A 6 -13.61 -14.21 14.26
CA LEU A 6 -12.52 -15.12 14.62
C LEU A 6 -11.66 -14.53 15.77
N TYR A 7 -11.33 -13.24 15.68
CA TYR A 7 -10.57 -12.55 16.71
C TYR A 7 -11.31 -12.54 18.06
N ASP A 8 -12.59 -12.17 18.06
CA ASP A 8 -13.45 -12.17 19.24
C ASP A 8 -13.64 -13.59 19.82
N GLY A 9 -13.46 -14.63 18.97
CA GLY A 9 -13.44 -16.04 19.36
C GLY A 9 -12.09 -16.56 19.88
N GLY A 10 -11.06 -15.72 19.95
CA GLY A 10 -9.75 -16.03 20.54
C GLY A 10 -8.63 -16.34 19.53
N VAL A 11 -8.87 -16.19 18.22
CA VAL A 11 -7.80 -16.27 17.22
C VAL A 11 -6.94 -15.00 17.31
N THR A 12 -5.62 -15.13 17.38
CA THR A 12 -4.73 -13.96 17.47
C THR A 12 -4.60 -13.26 16.11
N LEU A 13 -4.20 -11.98 16.12
CA LEU A 13 -3.92 -11.25 14.87
C LEU A 13 -2.82 -11.94 14.02
N GLU A 14 -1.78 -12.47 14.67
CA GLU A 14 -0.71 -13.21 13.98
C GLU A 14 -1.23 -14.47 13.28
N GLN A 15 -2.23 -15.15 13.86
CA GLN A 15 -2.87 -16.29 13.22
C GLN A 15 -3.85 -15.88 12.11
N LEU A 16 -4.36 -14.65 12.12
CA LEU A 16 -5.26 -14.12 11.10
C LEU A 16 -4.52 -13.61 9.87
N TYR A 17 -3.40 -12.93 10.07
CA TYR A 17 -2.64 -12.33 8.97
C TYR A 17 -2.11 -13.40 8.02
N GLY A 18 -2.20 -13.11 6.72
CA GLY A 18 -1.87 -14.05 5.65
C GLY A 18 -2.98 -15.04 5.29
N ASN A 19 -4.08 -15.11 6.04
CA ASN A 19 -5.24 -15.90 5.59
C ASN A 19 -6.00 -15.18 4.48
N MET A 20 -6.59 -15.96 3.58
CA MET A 20 -7.47 -15.43 2.54
C MET A 20 -8.79 -14.93 3.12
N TYR A 21 -9.15 -13.68 2.78
CA TYR A 21 -10.44 -13.09 3.04
C TYR A 21 -10.82 -12.20 1.86
N GLU A 22 -12.05 -12.35 1.37
CA GLU A 22 -12.59 -11.57 0.25
C GLU A 22 -11.63 -11.35 -0.95
N GLY A 23 -10.88 -12.37 -1.35
CA GLY A 23 -10.01 -12.32 -2.52
C GLY A 23 -8.59 -11.80 -2.29
N GLY A 24 -8.20 -11.49 -1.05
CA GLY A 24 -6.82 -11.13 -0.72
C GLY A 24 -6.36 -11.68 0.64
N LEU A 25 -5.11 -11.40 0.99
CA LEU A 25 -4.48 -11.83 2.23
C LEU A 25 -4.67 -10.77 3.31
N ILE A 26 -5.26 -11.13 4.45
CA ILE A 26 -5.46 -10.18 5.55
C ILE A 26 -4.09 -9.68 6.04
N PHE A 27 -3.87 -8.37 6.06
CA PHE A 27 -2.65 -7.78 6.64
C PHE A 27 -2.95 -6.74 7.74
N TYR A 28 -4.22 -6.34 7.87
CA TYR A 28 -4.67 -5.40 8.89
C TYR A 28 -6.09 -5.72 9.35
N LEU A 29 -6.33 -5.53 10.65
CA LEU A 29 -7.64 -5.64 11.29
C LEU A 29 -7.70 -4.64 12.44
N ASN A 30 -8.65 -3.71 12.38
CA ASN A 30 -9.07 -2.91 13.51
C ASN A 30 -9.97 -3.79 14.40
N THR A 31 -9.48 -4.13 15.58
CA THR A 31 -10.18 -5.05 16.50
C THR A 31 -11.38 -4.41 17.19
N ALA A 32 -11.46 -3.08 17.19
CA ALA A 32 -12.56 -2.34 17.81
C ALA A 32 -13.85 -2.45 17.01
N ASP A 33 -13.79 -2.22 15.70
CA ASP A 33 -14.98 -2.19 14.82
C ASP A 33 -15.01 -3.31 13.78
N GLY A 34 -13.89 -3.98 13.52
CA GLY A 34 -13.78 -5.09 12.58
C GLY A 34 -13.45 -4.69 11.15
N THR A 35 -13.24 -3.40 10.89
CA THR A 35 -12.70 -2.94 9.61
C THR A 35 -11.29 -3.48 9.42
N GLY A 36 -10.91 -3.75 8.18
CA GLY A 36 -9.59 -4.29 7.90
C GLY A 36 -9.17 -4.12 6.46
N MET A 37 -8.03 -4.70 6.12
CA MET A 37 -7.53 -4.66 4.75
C MET A 37 -6.88 -5.98 4.34
N VAL A 38 -7.02 -6.28 3.05
CA VAL A 38 -6.38 -7.40 2.37
C VAL A 38 -5.42 -6.92 1.31
N ALA A 39 -4.30 -7.62 1.15
CA ALA A 39 -3.35 -7.42 0.07
C ALA A 39 -3.70 -8.35 -1.09
N ALA A 40 -3.43 -7.93 -2.33
CA ALA A 40 -3.51 -8.81 -3.48
C ALA A 40 -2.58 -10.02 -3.29
N THR A 41 -2.91 -11.16 -3.91
CA THR A 41 -2.13 -12.39 -3.75
C THR A 41 -0.85 -12.42 -4.58
N GLU A 42 -0.72 -11.53 -5.55
CA GLU A 42 0.44 -11.35 -6.43
C GLU A 42 0.68 -9.87 -6.74
N ASP A 43 1.89 -9.54 -7.20
CA ASP A 43 2.24 -8.18 -7.63
C ASP A 43 1.49 -7.84 -8.92
N GLN A 44 0.97 -6.62 -9.01
CA GLN A 44 0.31 -6.11 -10.22
C GLN A 44 1.32 -5.68 -11.28
N SER A 45 2.54 -5.34 -10.85
CA SER A 45 3.70 -5.11 -11.72
C SER A 45 4.99 -5.27 -10.92
N THR A 46 6.09 -5.54 -11.63
CA THR A 46 7.46 -5.52 -11.13
C THR A 46 8.27 -4.36 -11.72
N GLU A 47 7.66 -3.57 -12.60
CA GLU A 47 8.29 -2.49 -13.38
C GLU A 47 7.23 -1.43 -13.70
N ALA A 48 6.78 -0.69 -12.67
CA ALA A 48 5.83 0.39 -12.86
C ALA A 48 6.38 1.71 -12.32
N GLU A 49 6.19 2.77 -13.10
CA GLU A 49 6.27 4.14 -12.63
C GLU A 49 5.13 4.44 -11.64
N TRP A 50 5.38 5.38 -10.73
CA TRP A 50 4.42 5.70 -9.66
C TRP A 50 3.13 6.33 -10.18
N GLY A 51 3.30 7.32 -11.06
CA GLY A 51 2.27 8.25 -11.53
C GLY A 51 2.88 9.24 -12.53
N CYS A 52 2.35 10.45 -12.58
CA CYS A 52 2.80 11.49 -13.50
C CYS A 52 3.99 12.28 -12.90
N TYR A 53 5.17 12.08 -13.49
CA TYR A 53 6.41 12.74 -13.06
C TYR A 53 6.34 14.27 -13.21
N GLY A 54 6.81 14.99 -12.19
CA GLY A 54 6.87 16.46 -12.16
C GLY A 54 5.54 17.15 -11.83
N ILE A 55 4.50 16.38 -11.52
CA ILE A 55 3.19 16.88 -11.10
C ILE A 55 3.00 16.63 -9.61
N ASP A 56 2.72 17.69 -8.87
CA ASP A 56 2.30 17.67 -7.47
C ASP A 56 0.80 17.38 -7.41
N ILE A 57 0.40 16.24 -6.83
CA ILE A 57 -0.98 15.74 -6.92
C ILE A 57 -1.88 16.48 -5.94
N MET A 58 -2.89 17.20 -6.45
CA MET A 58 -3.84 17.88 -5.58
C MET A 58 -4.64 16.90 -4.74
N GLY A 59 -4.69 17.16 -3.44
CA GLY A 59 -5.44 16.35 -2.49
C GLY A 59 -4.63 15.23 -1.84
N ILE A 60 -3.34 15.11 -2.16
CA ILE A 60 -2.37 14.39 -1.34
C ILE A 60 -1.47 15.42 -0.68
N ASP A 61 -1.39 15.38 0.65
CA ASP A 61 -0.42 16.21 1.35
C ASP A 61 0.97 15.60 1.14
N ASN A 62 1.88 16.39 0.57
CA ASN A 62 3.28 16.01 0.46
C ASN A 62 3.86 15.71 1.84
N VAL A 63 4.54 14.59 1.96
CA VAL A 63 5.27 14.20 3.18
C VAL A 63 6.76 14.21 2.91
N PRO A 64 7.47 15.33 3.16
CA PRO A 64 8.90 15.42 2.96
C PRO A 64 9.67 14.40 3.80
N TRP A 65 10.69 13.78 3.21
CA TRP A 65 11.62 12.95 3.96
C TRP A 65 12.26 13.71 5.14
N ASN A 66 12.07 13.21 6.35
CA ASN A 66 12.62 13.79 7.58
C ASN A 66 13.53 12.83 8.38
N SER A 67 14.00 11.74 7.74
CA SER A 67 14.80 10.67 8.38
C SER A 67 14.11 9.94 9.54
N SER A 68 12.77 9.95 9.58
CA SER A 68 11.96 9.20 10.54
C SER A 68 10.78 8.53 9.85
N VAL A 69 9.96 7.81 10.61
CA VAL A 69 8.73 7.20 10.09
C VAL A 69 7.86 8.32 9.48
N PRO A 70 7.35 8.17 8.24
CA PRO A 70 6.49 9.17 7.65
C PRO A 70 5.26 9.39 8.54
N GLU A 71 5.09 10.63 8.95
CA GLU A 71 4.01 11.11 9.81
C GLU A 71 3.36 12.32 9.13
N GLY A 72 2.04 12.47 9.33
CA GLY A 72 1.27 13.55 8.73
C GLY A 72 0.05 13.04 7.97
N SER A 73 -0.60 13.94 7.26
CA SER A 73 -1.69 13.61 6.34
C SER A 73 -1.12 12.98 5.06
N GLY A 74 -1.84 12.04 4.45
CA GLY A 74 -1.40 11.34 3.23
C GLY A 74 -0.61 10.04 3.47
N VAL A 75 -0.22 9.76 4.72
CA VAL A 75 0.51 8.52 5.09
C VAL A 75 -0.32 7.56 5.92
N GLU A 76 -1.47 7.98 6.47
CA GLU A 76 -2.16 7.26 7.52
C GLU A 76 -2.75 5.92 7.02
N ILE A 77 -3.04 5.01 7.94
CA ILE A 77 -3.85 3.84 7.64
C ILE A 77 -5.26 4.32 7.28
N GLY A 78 -5.74 3.93 6.11
CA GLY A 78 -6.97 4.39 5.47
C GLY A 78 -6.75 5.41 4.34
N ASN A 79 -5.55 5.95 4.15
CA ASN A 79 -5.29 6.95 3.12
C ASN A 79 -5.04 6.35 1.72
N GLY A 80 -4.70 5.06 1.58
CA GLY A 80 -4.35 4.48 0.27
C GLY A 80 -5.42 4.68 -0.79
N ALA A 81 -6.69 4.48 -0.42
CA ALA A 81 -7.82 4.61 -1.33
C ALA A 81 -8.04 6.06 -1.83
N VAL A 82 -7.96 7.04 -0.92
CA VAL A 82 -8.14 8.46 -1.26
C VAL A 82 -6.97 8.98 -2.10
N ASN A 83 -5.73 8.64 -1.73
CA ASN A 83 -4.56 9.00 -2.50
C ASN A 83 -4.61 8.39 -3.92
N THR A 84 -4.96 7.10 -4.03
CA THR A 84 -5.11 6.43 -5.33
C THR A 84 -6.13 7.16 -6.21
N ASN A 85 -7.26 7.61 -5.64
CA ASN A 85 -8.23 8.38 -6.40
C ASN A 85 -7.67 9.72 -6.86
N ALA A 86 -6.91 10.42 -6.02
CA ALA A 86 -6.26 11.68 -6.38
C ALA A 86 -5.27 11.50 -7.55
N ILE A 87 -4.40 10.49 -7.48
CA ILE A 87 -3.46 10.16 -8.56
C ILE A 87 -4.21 9.90 -9.87
N LEU A 88 -5.28 9.10 -9.84
CA LEU A 88 -6.06 8.75 -11.04
C LEU A 88 -6.90 9.91 -11.59
N MET A 89 -7.12 10.98 -10.83
CA MET A 89 -7.79 12.18 -11.33
C MET A 89 -6.84 13.10 -12.11
N GLU A 90 -5.54 13.06 -11.80
CA GLU A 90 -4.55 13.98 -12.39
C GLU A 90 -3.63 13.32 -13.41
N CYS A 91 -3.19 12.08 -13.13
CA CYS A 91 -2.34 11.33 -14.02
C CYS A 91 -3.18 10.54 -15.03
N THR A 92 -2.78 10.59 -16.30
CA THR A 92 -3.50 9.95 -17.42
C THR A 92 -2.70 8.85 -18.11
N GLU A 93 -1.47 8.64 -17.65
CA GLU A 93 -0.52 7.65 -18.09
C GLU A 93 -1.06 6.23 -17.83
N ASP A 94 -0.85 5.35 -18.79
CA ASP A 94 -1.14 3.93 -18.64
C ASP A 94 0.01 3.22 -17.92
N GLY A 95 -0.29 2.12 -17.22
CA GLY A 95 0.73 1.32 -16.55
C GLY A 95 1.24 1.90 -15.22
N ILE A 96 0.76 3.05 -14.77
CA ILE A 96 1.14 3.61 -13.46
C ILE A 96 0.63 2.77 -12.29
N ALA A 97 1.37 2.80 -11.17
CA ALA A 97 1.09 2.00 -9.98
C ALA A 97 -0.35 2.10 -9.47
N ALA A 98 -0.91 3.32 -9.39
CA ALA A 98 -2.28 3.55 -8.96
C ALA A 98 -3.32 2.88 -9.88
N LYS A 99 -3.08 2.92 -11.20
CA LYS A 99 -3.98 2.37 -12.21
C LYS A 99 -3.94 0.84 -12.22
N LEU A 100 -2.74 0.28 -12.12
CA LEU A 100 -2.53 -1.17 -12.00
C LEU A 100 -3.29 -1.77 -10.81
N CYS A 101 -3.29 -1.08 -9.66
CA CYS A 101 -4.12 -1.48 -8.52
C CYS A 101 -5.62 -1.39 -8.83
N ARG A 102 -6.05 -0.27 -9.45
CA ARG A 102 -7.47 -0.02 -9.76
C ARG A 102 -8.04 -0.98 -10.80
N ASP A 103 -7.22 -1.51 -11.71
CA ASP A 103 -7.63 -2.46 -12.75
C ASP A 103 -8.07 -3.81 -12.17
N LEU A 104 -7.72 -4.14 -10.91
CA LEU A 104 -8.30 -5.26 -10.18
C LEU A 104 -9.76 -5.02 -9.75
N GLY A 105 -10.20 -3.76 -9.70
CA GLY A 105 -11.56 -3.35 -9.35
C GLY A 105 -11.63 -2.02 -8.56
N VAL A 106 -12.82 -1.42 -8.52
CA VAL A 106 -13.08 -0.09 -7.89
C VAL A 106 -12.81 -0.02 -6.39
N GLU A 107 -12.58 -1.14 -5.73
CA GLU A 107 -12.25 -1.20 -4.30
C GLU A 107 -10.74 -1.37 -4.07
N TRP A 108 -9.98 -1.78 -5.09
CA TRP A 108 -8.53 -2.01 -4.99
C TRP A 108 -7.74 -0.73 -5.24
N PHE A 109 -6.75 -0.46 -4.38
CA PHE A 109 -5.99 0.78 -4.37
C PHE A 109 -4.51 0.53 -4.12
N LEU A 110 -3.67 1.50 -4.49
CA LEU A 110 -2.26 1.53 -4.09
C LEU A 110 -2.21 1.93 -2.60
N PRO A 111 -1.60 1.11 -1.72
CA PRO A 111 -1.61 1.37 -0.28
C PRO A 111 -0.79 2.61 0.08
N SER A 112 -1.18 3.35 1.12
CA SER A 112 -0.34 4.38 1.74
C SER A 112 0.94 3.76 2.32
N ILE A 113 1.96 4.58 2.59
CA ILE A 113 3.23 4.05 3.09
C ILE A 113 3.09 3.29 4.43
N ASN A 114 2.16 3.71 5.31
CA ASN A 114 1.92 2.98 6.57
C ASN A 114 1.12 1.69 6.35
N GLU A 115 0.20 1.65 5.39
CA GLU A 115 -0.49 0.41 4.99
C GLU A 115 0.49 -0.59 4.36
N LEU A 116 1.38 -0.11 3.49
CA LEU A 116 2.42 -0.93 2.86
C LEU A 116 3.43 -1.44 3.91
N ASN A 117 3.75 -0.63 4.92
CA ASN A 117 4.57 -1.08 6.05
C ASN A 117 3.88 -2.21 6.87
N LEU A 118 2.55 -2.22 6.96
CA LEU A 118 1.82 -3.33 7.57
C LEU A 118 1.89 -4.58 6.69
N MET A 119 1.81 -4.47 5.36
CA MET A 119 2.05 -5.63 4.48
C MET A 119 3.47 -6.19 4.68
N TYR A 120 4.48 -5.34 4.75
CA TYR A 120 5.85 -5.77 5.05
C TYR A 120 5.91 -6.52 6.39
N THR A 121 5.39 -5.92 7.46
CA THR A 121 5.53 -6.44 8.84
C THR A 121 4.72 -7.72 9.07
N ASN A 122 3.48 -7.75 8.58
CA ASN A 122 2.53 -8.80 8.90
C ASN A 122 2.50 -9.92 7.86
N LEU A 123 3.01 -9.68 6.64
CA LEU A 123 3.11 -10.70 5.60
C LEU A 123 4.57 -11.02 5.26
N HIS A 124 5.32 -10.10 4.65
CA HIS A 124 6.64 -10.41 4.09
C HIS A 124 7.67 -10.84 5.16
N ALA A 125 7.77 -10.11 6.27
CA ALA A 125 8.67 -10.44 7.38
C ALA A 125 8.31 -11.77 8.08
N LYS A 126 7.15 -12.35 7.76
CA LYS A 126 6.66 -13.65 8.20
C LYS A 126 6.71 -14.70 7.08
N GLU A 127 7.45 -14.41 6.01
CA GLU A 127 7.61 -15.27 4.83
C GLU A 127 6.27 -15.59 4.13
N SER A 128 5.32 -14.66 4.17
CA SER A 128 4.00 -14.76 3.58
C SER A 128 3.76 -13.69 2.51
N GLY A 129 2.75 -13.89 1.67
CA GLY A 129 2.30 -12.92 0.65
C GLY A 129 3.06 -12.91 -0.67
N GLY A 130 4.17 -13.66 -0.78
CA GLY A 130 4.89 -13.81 -2.06
C GLY A 130 5.50 -12.51 -2.57
N PHE A 131 5.94 -11.63 -1.67
CA PHE A 131 6.64 -10.40 -2.01
C PHE A 131 8.10 -10.67 -2.36
N ALA A 132 8.62 -9.95 -3.34
CA ALA A 132 10.04 -9.92 -3.68
C ALA A 132 10.82 -9.10 -2.63
N ALA A 133 12.14 -9.34 -2.54
CA ALA A 133 13.05 -8.56 -1.72
C ALA A 133 13.46 -7.26 -2.44
N ASP A 134 12.48 -6.43 -2.81
CA ASP A 134 12.67 -5.24 -3.66
C ASP A 134 11.85 -4.04 -3.15
N PHE A 135 11.87 -2.93 -3.88
CA PHE A 135 11.09 -1.73 -3.61
C PHE A 135 9.65 -1.85 -4.11
N TYR A 136 8.73 -1.37 -3.28
CA TYR A 136 7.30 -1.34 -3.56
C TYR A 136 6.77 0.08 -3.47
N TRP A 137 6.03 0.52 -4.49
CA TRP A 137 5.39 1.83 -4.46
C TRP A 137 4.29 1.89 -3.40
N SER A 138 4.23 3.01 -2.69
CA SER A 138 3.06 3.41 -1.90
C SER A 138 2.35 4.57 -2.58
N SER A 139 1.10 4.86 -2.23
CA SER A 139 0.36 6.03 -2.73
C SER A 139 0.72 7.34 -2.03
N THR A 140 1.72 7.35 -1.17
CA THR A 140 2.14 8.55 -0.44
C THR A 140 3.09 9.37 -1.30
N GLU A 141 2.74 10.62 -1.53
CA GLU A 141 3.56 11.56 -2.27
C GLU A 141 4.59 12.25 -1.35
N ASN A 142 5.81 12.43 -1.86
CA ASN A 142 6.85 13.23 -1.18
C ASN A 142 6.92 14.63 -1.79
N PHE A 143 6.89 14.71 -3.12
CA PHE A 143 6.86 15.95 -3.89
C PHE A 143 6.40 15.68 -5.33
N GLY A 144 6.30 16.74 -6.15
CA GLY A 144 5.83 16.59 -7.54
C GLY A 144 6.64 15.61 -8.41
N ASP A 145 7.93 15.40 -8.12
CA ASP A 145 8.82 14.48 -8.82
C ASP A 145 9.13 13.19 -8.04
N SER A 146 8.66 13.05 -6.79
CA SER A 146 9.06 11.95 -5.91
C SER A 146 7.93 11.41 -5.04
N ALA A 147 7.98 10.10 -4.76
CA ALA A 147 6.98 9.41 -3.96
C ALA A 147 7.63 8.41 -2.99
N TRP A 148 6.88 8.00 -1.98
CA TRP A 148 7.36 7.04 -1.00
C TRP A 148 7.21 5.61 -1.50
N ASP A 149 8.26 4.83 -1.27
CA ASP A 149 8.30 3.40 -1.48
C ASP A 149 8.71 2.68 -0.19
N LYS A 150 8.62 1.35 -0.20
CA LYS A 150 9.04 0.50 0.90
C LYS A 150 9.97 -0.58 0.36
N TYR A 151 11.18 -0.69 0.91
CA TYR A 151 12.08 -1.79 0.61
C TYR A 151 11.75 -3.03 1.43
N PHE A 152 11.50 -4.14 0.74
CA PHE A 152 11.14 -5.43 1.34
C PHE A 152 12.38 -6.30 1.62
N GLY A 153 13.52 -6.09 0.96
CA GLY A 153 14.74 -6.90 1.19
C GLY A 153 15.47 -6.68 2.52
N GLY A 154 14.93 -5.86 3.42
CA GLY A 154 15.53 -5.58 4.73
C GLY A 154 14.75 -4.60 5.63
N GLY A 155 13.53 -4.21 5.23
CA GLY A 155 12.64 -3.41 6.06
C GLY A 155 12.95 -1.93 6.17
N GLY A 156 13.98 -1.44 5.46
CA GLY A 156 14.21 -0.01 5.28
C GLY A 156 13.00 0.68 4.63
N GLN A 157 12.74 1.93 4.98
CA GLN A 157 11.82 2.76 4.22
C GLN A 157 12.51 3.27 2.97
N GLY A 158 11.74 3.40 1.89
CA GLY A 158 12.17 4.02 0.66
C GLY A 158 12.34 5.52 0.82
N ASN A 159 13.45 6.06 0.34
CA ASN A 159 13.77 7.47 0.46
C ASN A 159 13.15 8.22 -0.71
N GLY A 160 11.87 8.61 -0.64
CA GLY A 160 11.23 9.53 -1.59
C GLY A 160 11.80 9.47 -3.01
N LEU A 161 11.60 8.33 -3.68
CA LEU A 161 12.27 8.01 -4.95
C LEU A 161 11.58 8.68 -6.12
N SER A 162 12.28 8.71 -7.26
CA SER A 162 11.81 9.40 -8.45
C SER A 162 10.55 8.72 -8.98
N LYS A 163 9.50 9.48 -9.31
CA LYS A 163 8.22 8.91 -9.78
C LYS A 163 8.34 8.13 -11.10
N ASP A 164 9.40 8.35 -11.86
CA ASP A 164 9.75 7.66 -13.11
C ASP A 164 10.64 6.42 -12.89
N ASP A 165 10.93 6.05 -11.64
CA ASP A 165 11.58 4.77 -11.34
C ASP A 165 10.58 3.60 -11.43
N ASP A 166 11.09 2.45 -11.90
CA ASP A 166 10.33 1.21 -12.04
C ASP A 166 10.40 0.37 -10.76
N TYR A 167 9.28 0.27 -10.02
CA TYR A 167 9.19 -0.56 -8.81
C TYR A 167 7.99 -1.51 -8.82
N HIS A 168 7.96 -2.40 -7.83
CA HIS A 168 6.88 -3.35 -7.66
C HIS A 168 5.61 -2.67 -7.15
N VAL A 169 4.47 -3.26 -7.49
CA VAL A 169 3.14 -2.76 -7.11
C VAL A 169 2.34 -3.88 -6.47
N ARG A 170 1.87 -3.66 -5.25
CA ARG A 170 0.91 -4.56 -4.57
C ARG A 170 -0.32 -3.79 -4.12
N ALA A 171 -1.47 -4.17 -4.68
CA ALA A 171 -2.74 -3.56 -4.35
C ALA A 171 -3.25 -3.97 -2.96
N ALA A 172 -3.99 -3.06 -2.34
CA ALA A 172 -4.73 -3.26 -1.11
C ALA A 172 -6.23 -3.08 -1.35
N ARG A 173 -7.05 -3.65 -0.47
CA ARG A 173 -8.50 -3.44 -0.44
C ARG A 173 -9.02 -3.47 0.99
N ALA A 174 -9.89 -2.53 1.34
CA ALA A 174 -10.53 -2.49 2.65
C ALA A 174 -11.76 -3.42 2.71
N PHE A 175 -12.12 -3.88 3.91
CA PHE A 175 -13.34 -4.65 4.21
C PHE A 175 -13.92 -4.28 5.58
#